data_AF-A0A4R1UWW8-F1
#
_entry.id   AF-A0A4R1UWW8-F1
#
_cell.length_a   1.000
_cell.length_b   1.000
_cell.length_c   1.000
_cell.angle_alpha   90.00
_cell.angle_beta   90.00
_cell.angle_gamma   90.00
#
_symmetry.space_group_name_H-M   'P 1'
#
loop_
_entity.id
_entity.type
_entity.pdbx_description
1 polymer ?
#
loop_
_entity_poly.entity_id
_entity_poly.type
_entity_poly.pdbx_seq_one_letter_code
_entity_poly.pdbx_strand_id
1 'polypeptide(L)'
;MIEIEVQNETRQTQETVRFAAVPRIGEGVRLQDPDGFWVSYDVVDLWYQKAEFGEIWMPYIHVRMTPSEISAESLPRPQPVAEDKEEVIETAKKVARILQANENA
;
A
#
# COMPACT_ATOMS: atom_id res chain seq x y z
N MET A 1 -0.14 -19.81 -3.22
CA MET A 1 0.49 -18.50 -2.93
C MET A 1 1.98 -18.73 -2.80
N ILE A 2 2.80 -17.93 -3.46
CA ILE A 2 4.24 -18.06 -3.59
C ILE A 2 4.89 -17.02 -2.67
N GLU A 3 5.81 -17.46 -1.81
CA GLU A 3 6.63 -16.54 -1.02
C GLU A 3 7.76 -16.01 -1.89
N ILE A 4 7.88 -14.68 -1.96
CA ILE A 4 8.89 -13.97 -2.73
C ILE A 4 9.56 -12.99 -1.79
N GLU A 5 10.88 -13.01 -1.74
CA GLU A 5 11.63 -11.95 -1.07
C GLU A 5 11.68 -10.72 -2.00
N VAL A 6 11.29 -9.58 -1.44
CA VAL A 6 11.28 -8.29 -2.11
C VAL A 6 12.44 -7.46 -1.57
N GLN A 7 13.38 -7.10 -2.45
CA GLN A 7 14.44 -6.16 -2.15
C GLN A 7 14.03 -4.78 -2.67
N ASN A 8 13.74 -3.86 -1.76
CA ASN A 8 13.24 -2.53 -2.09
C ASN A 8 14.40 -1.52 -2.15
N GLU A 9 14.76 -1.09 -3.36
CA GLU A 9 15.84 -0.13 -3.60
C GLU A 9 15.53 1.23 -2.98
N THR A 10 14.28 1.70 -3.11
CA THR A 10 13.92 3.07 -2.70
C THR A 10 13.87 3.20 -1.18
N ARG A 11 13.30 2.20 -0.50
CA ARG A 11 13.17 2.20 0.96
C ARG A 11 14.35 1.56 1.68
N GLN A 12 15.26 0.90 0.95
CA GLN A 12 16.40 0.16 1.51
C GLN A 12 15.94 -0.91 2.51
N THR A 13 14.91 -1.68 2.14
CA THR A 13 14.31 -2.73 2.97
C THR A 13 14.28 -4.08 2.25
N GLN A 14 14.13 -5.15 3.03
CA GLN A 14 13.92 -6.51 2.54
C GLN A 14 12.78 -7.15 3.31
N GLU A 15 11.84 -7.76 2.60
CA GLU A 15 10.67 -8.42 3.21
C GLU A 15 10.18 -9.60 2.37
N THR A 16 9.60 -10.61 3.03
CA THR A 16 8.99 -11.76 2.35
C THR A 16 7.49 -11.57 2.24
N VAL A 17 7.00 -11.48 1.00
CA VAL A 17 5.59 -11.24 0.68
C VAL A 17 5.01 -12.41 -0.08
N ARG A 18 3.73 -12.71 0.13
CA ARG A 18 3.03 -13.80 -0.55
C ARG A 18 2.30 -13.28 -1.77
N PHE A 19 2.65 -13.80 -2.94
CA PHE A 19 2.04 -13.45 -4.21
C PHE A 19 1.18 -14.60 -4.77
N ALA A 20 0.22 -14.29 -5.63
CA ALA A 20 -0.50 -15.30 -6.39
C ALA A 20 0.36 -15.91 -7.52
N ALA A 21 1.24 -15.10 -8.10
CA ALA A 21 2.19 -15.46 -9.16
C ALA A 21 3.46 -14.62 -9.02
N VAL A 22 4.56 -15.06 -9.64
CA VAL A 22 5.82 -14.30 -9.65
C VAL A 22 5.70 -13.12 -10.63
N PRO A 23 5.87 -11.87 -10.17
CA PRO A 23 5.89 -10.68 -11.05
C PRO A 23 7.06 -10.73 -12.04
N ARG A 24 6.88 -10.14 -13.23
CA ARG A 24 7.94 -10.08 -14.25
C ARG A 24 8.64 -8.73 -14.27
N ILE A 25 9.85 -8.69 -14.83
CA ILE A 25 10.59 -7.45 -15.07
C ILE A 25 9.76 -6.54 -16.01
N GLY A 26 9.64 -5.28 -15.66
CA GLY A 26 8.79 -4.31 -16.36
C GLY A 26 7.30 -4.39 -16.01
N GLU A 27 6.88 -5.38 -15.21
CA GLU A 27 5.59 -5.32 -14.50
C GLU A 27 5.76 -4.48 -13.23
N GLY A 28 4.73 -3.70 -12.90
CA GLY A 28 4.66 -2.98 -11.63
C GLY A 28 4.03 -3.84 -10.53
N VAL A 29 4.48 -3.67 -9.30
CA VAL A 29 3.85 -4.24 -8.10
C VAL A 29 3.36 -3.10 -7.21
N ARG A 30 2.24 -3.33 -6.51
CA ARG A 30 1.82 -2.44 -5.43
C ARG A 30 2.11 -3.11 -4.10
N LEU A 31 2.83 -2.41 -3.24
CA LEU A 31 3.19 -2.86 -1.91
C LEU A 31 2.66 -1.85 -0.89
N GLN A 32 2.29 -2.33 0.29
CA GLN A 32 1.88 -1.45 1.37
C GLN A 32 3.13 -0.94 2.08
N ASP A 33 3.32 0.36 2.07
CA ASP A 33 4.45 1.03 2.70
C ASP A 33 4.20 1.14 4.23
N PRO A 34 5.22 1.39 5.08
CA PRO A 34 5.06 1.41 6.54
C PRO A 34 4.05 2.42 7.08
N ASP A 35 3.71 3.45 6.30
CA ASP A 35 2.66 4.42 6.62
C ASP A 35 1.24 3.91 6.34
N GLY A 36 1.11 2.68 5.84
CA GLY A 36 -0.14 2.01 5.53
C GLY A 36 -0.69 2.30 4.14
N PHE A 37 -0.04 3.16 3.34
CA PHE A 37 -0.47 3.47 1.98
C PHE A 37 0.09 2.49 0.96
N TRP A 38 -0.68 2.25 -0.10
CA TRP A 38 -0.25 1.42 -1.22
C TRP A 38 0.54 2.22 -2.23
N VAL A 39 1.80 1.85 -2.41
CA VAL A 39 2.76 2.53 -3.29
C VAL A 39 3.10 1.60 -4.47
N SER A 40 3.26 2.20 -5.64
CA SER A 40 3.63 1.49 -6.87
C SER A 40 5.15 1.39 -7.01
N TYR A 41 5.64 0.21 -7.36
CA TYR A 41 7.06 -0.08 -7.61
C TYR A 41 7.23 -0.80 -8.94
N ASP A 42 8.27 -0.47 -9.67
CA ASP A 42 8.69 -1.17 -10.88
C ASP A 42 9.59 -2.36 -10.49
N VAL A 43 9.38 -3.52 -11.09
CA VAL A 43 10.27 -4.68 -10.93
C VAL A 43 11.50 -4.50 -11.83
N VAL A 44 12.65 -4.28 -11.21
CA VAL A 44 13.94 -4.00 -11.87
C VAL A 44 14.69 -5.29 -12.19
N ASP A 45 14.64 -6.28 -11.31
CA ASP A 45 15.30 -7.57 -11.49
C ASP A 45 14.47 -8.70 -10.85
N LEU A 46 14.66 -9.92 -11.37
CA LEU A 46 14.05 -11.15 -10.90
C LEU A 46 15.06 -12.29 -11.03
N TRP A 47 15.34 -12.97 -9.92
CA TRP A 47 16.20 -14.15 -9.92
C TRP A 47 15.65 -15.25 -9.02
N TYR A 48 16.23 -16.44 -9.17
CA TYR A 48 15.91 -17.59 -8.37
C TYR A 48 17.16 -18.11 -7.69
N GLN A 49 17.05 -18.43 -6.40
CA GLN A 49 18.12 -19.05 -5.63
C GLN A 49 17.66 -20.44 -5.15
N LYS A 50 18.56 -21.42 -5.18
CA LYS A 50 18.27 -22.73 -4.61
C LYS A 50 18.01 -22.56 -3.11
N ALA A 51 16.89 -23.10 -2.63
CA ALA A 51 16.58 -23.09 -1.21
C ALA A 51 17.68 -23.82 -0.41
N GLU A 52 17.89 -23.40 0.84
CA GLU A 52 18.85 -24.05 1.74
C GLU A 52 18.47 -25.53 2.00
N PHE A 53 17.17 -25.81 2.03
CA PHE A 53 16.62 -27.14 2.24
C PHE A 53 15.63 -27.51 1.13
N GLY A 54 15.83 -28.70 0.55
CA GLY A 54 14.99 -29.24 -0.52
C GLY A 54 15.46 -28.88 -1.93
N GLU A 55 14.69 -29.34 -2.93
CA GLU A 55 14.96 -29.14 -4.36
C GLU A 55 13.98 -28.12 -4.94
N ILE A 56 13.87 -26.96 -4.29
CA ILE A 56 12.97 -25.87 -4.67
C ILE A 56 13.81 -24.62 -4.95
N TRP A 57 13.40 -23.86 -5.96
CA TRP A 57 13.97 -22.56 -6.30
C TRP A 57 13.10 -21.45 -5.72
N MET A 58 13.68 -20.62 -4.87
CA MET A 58 13.01 -19.48 -4.24
C MET A 58 13.17 -18.23 -5.12
N PRO A 59 12.07 -17.53 -5.45
CA PRO A 59 12.11 -16.30 -6.21
C PRO A 59 12.47 -15.09 -5.34
N TYR A 60 13.20 -14.16 -5.94
CA TYR A 60 13.57 -12.88 -5.37
C TYR A 60 13.32 -11.80 -6.41
N ILE A 61 12.72 -10.68 -5.99
CA ILE A 61 12.53 -9.52 -6.86
C ILE A 61 13.25 -8.31 -6.28
N HIS A 62 13.87 -7.54 -7.16
CA HIS A 62 14.38 -6.21 -6.83
C HIS A 62 13.42 -5.18 -7.40
N VAL A 63 12.94 -4.28 -6.54
CA VAL A 63 11.93 -3.29 -6.89
C VAL A 63 12.41 -1.89 -6.57
N ARG A 64 11.97 -0.93 -7.39
CA ARG A 64 12.21 0.50 -7.18
C ARG A 64 10.88 1.23 -7.29
N MET A 65 10.65 2.23 -6.43
CA MET A 65 9.43 3.03 -6.49
C MET A 65 9.27 3.64 -7.88
N THR A 66 8.09 3.51 -8.45
CA THR A 66 7.79 4.04 -9.78
C THR A 66 8.01 5.56 -9.77
N PRO A 67 8.64 6.17 -10.80
CA PRO A 67 8.96 7.61 -10.81
C PRO A 67 7.77 8.55 -10.57
N SER A 68 6.58 8.15 -11.02
CA SER A 68 5.33 8.87 -10.77
C SER A 68 4.99 8.96 -9.28
N GLU A 69 5.29 7.91 -8.52
CA GLU A 69 5.01 7.84 -7.09
C GLU A 69 5.99 8.70 -6.29
N ILE A 70 7.27 8.72 -6.70
CA ILE A 70 8.28 9.62 -6.12
C ILE A 70 7.86 11.08 -6.29
N SER A 71 7.32 11.41 -7.47
CA SER A 71 6.82 12.76 -7.75
C SER A 71 5.63 13.11 -6.86
N ALA A 72 4.72 12.16 -6.64
CA ALA A 72 3.55 12.33 -5.79
C ALA A 72 3.89 12.41 -4.28
N GLU A 73 4.94 11.74 -3.82
CA GLU A 73 5.37 11.76 -2.41
C GLU A 73 5.79 13.17 -1.94
N SER A 74 6.21 14.04 -2.86
CA SER A 74 6.52 15.45 -2.57
C SER A 74 5.30 16.30 -2.22
N LEU A 75 4.09 15.82 -2.54
CA LEU A 75 2.86 16.48 -2.16
C LEU A 75 2.47 16.06 -0.74
N PRO A 76 1.95 16.98 0.09
CA PRO A 76 1.42 16.62 1.38
C PRO A 76 0.32 15.58 1.19
N ARG A 77 0.58 14.35 1.63
CA ARG A 77 -0.44 13.32 1.65
C ARG A 77 -1.58 13.81 2.54
N PRO A 78 -2.85 13.64 2.11
CA PRO A 78 -3.97 13.94 2.97
C PRO A 78 -3.77 13.14 4.25
N GLN A 79 -3.46 13.84 5.34
CA GLN A 79 -3.46 13.23 6.64
C GLN A 79 -4.87 12.69 6.82
N PRO A 80 -5.06 11.49 7.41
CA PRO A 80 -6.37 11.11 7.89
C PRO A 80 -6.81 12.29 8.74
N VAL A 81 -7.83 13.02 8.27
CA VAL A 81 -8.42 14.12 9.01
C VAL A 81 -8.77 13.45 10.31
N ALA A 82 -8.07 13.81 11.40
CA ALA A 82 -8.50 13.40 12.71
C ALA A 82 -9.88 14.03 12.81
N GLU A 83 -10.91 13.22 12.54
CA GLU A 83 -12.28 13.65 12.67
C GLU A 83 -12.35 14.18 14.09
N ASP A 84 -12.45 15.49 14.24
CA ASP A 84 -12.70 16.08 15.52
C ASP A 84 -14.07 15.51 15.90
N LYS A 85 -14.04 14.52 16.80
CA LYS A 85 -15.22 13.73 17.13
C LYS A 85 -16.35 14.65 17.57
N GLU A 86 -16.00 15.79 18.14
CA GLU A 86 -16.90 16.84 18.58
C GLU A 86 -17.59 17.53 17.38
N GLU A 87 -16.87 17.81 16.29
CA GLU A 87 -17.42 18.38 15.05
C GLU A 87 -18.34 17.39 14.31
N VAL A 88 -17.97 16.10 14.27
CA VAL A 88 -18.82 15.05 13.69
C VAL A 88 -20.10 14.87 14.50
N ILE A 89 -20.00 14.87 15.83
CA ILE A 89 -21.15 14.78 16.74
C ILE A 89 -22.07 15.98 16.58
N GLU A 90 -21.54 17.20 16.51
CA GLU A 90 -22.36 18.41 16.30
C GLU A 90 -23.05 18.42 14.93
N THR A 91 -22.34 17.98 13.88
CA THR A 91 -22.92 17.84 12.55
C THR A 91 -24.05 16.81 12.54
N ALA A 92 -23.85 15.65 13.18
CA ALA A 92 -24.88 14.61 13.30
C ALA A 92 -26.11 15.09 14.09
N LYS A 93 -25.92 15.83 15.19
CA LYS A 93 -27.03 16.46 15.94
C LYS A 93 -27.81 17.46 15.09
N LYS A 94 -27.13 18.26 14.28
CA LYS A 94 -27.77 19.25 13.40
C LYS A 94 -28.60 18.57 12.31
N VAL A 95 -28.08 17.51 11.69
CA VAL A 95 -28.81 16.70 10.71
C VAL A 95 -30.04 16.04 11.35
N ALA A 96 -29.90 15.45 12.54
CA ALA A 96 -31.02 14.84 13.25
C ALA A 96 -32.16 15.84 13.56
N ARG A 97 -31.81 17.09 13.94
CA ARG A 97 -32.82 18.15 14.15
C ARG A 97 -33.55 18.53 12.86
N ILE A 98 -32.85 18.61 11.73
CA ILE A 98 -33.46 18.94 10.44
C ILE A 98 -34.43 17.83 10.01
N LEU A 99 -34.05 16.57 10.20
CA LEU A 99 -34.92 15.42 9.88
C LEU A 99 -36.17 15.40 10.75
N GLN A 100 -36.03 15.62 12.06
CA GLN A 100 -37.18 15.71 12.99
C GLN A 100 -38.11 16.90 12.69
N ALA A 101 -37.57 18.02 12.21
CA ALA A 101 -38.37 19.18 11.82
C ALA A 101 -39.16 18.90 10.53
N ASN A 102 -38.63 18.09 9.62
CA ASN A 102 -39.31 17.71 8.37
C ASN A 102 -40.34 16.59 8.56
N GLU A 103 -40.23 15.74 9.59
CA GLU A 103 -41.21 14.69 9.88
C GLU A 103 -42.48 15.21 10.60
N ASN A 104 -42.44 16.43 11.16
CA ASN A 104 -43.57 17.05 11.87
C ASN A 104 -44.30 18.14 11.05
N ALA A 105 -44.03 18.22 9.74
CA ALA A 105 -44.66 19.13 8.79
C ALA A 105 -45.57 18.35 7.82
#